data_AF-A0AAE4NL27-F1
#
_entry.id   AF-A0AAE4NL27-F1
#
_cell.length_a   1.000
_cell.length_b   1.000
_cell.length_c   1.000
_cell.angle_alpha   90.00
_cell.angle_beta   90.00
_cell.angle_gamma   90.00
#
_symmetry.space_group_name_H-M   'P 1'
#
loop_
_entity.id
_entity.type
_entity.pdbx_description
1 polymer ?
#
loop_
_entity_poly.entity_id
_entity_poly.type
_entity_poly.pdbx_seq_one_letter_code
_entity_poly.pdbx_strand_id
1 'polypeptide(L)'
;MRTLYLVLAALACVAAVVARAATGTPWLPLVALIIGGVFLVLALRSNFEPAKEATFEDLDKEQRAELQRLLANGQFGAAVGQVRLWFRGTSQERAEEIVKQLA
;
A
#
# COMPACT_ATOMS: atom_id res chain seq x y z
N MET A 1 1.76 -0.64 -10.64
CA MET A 1 1.07 0.54 -11.20
C MET A 1 1.49 1.86 -10.55
N ARG A 2 1.50 1.97 -9.21
CA ARG A 2 1.87 3.20 -8.47
C ARG A 2 3.19 3.85 -8.88
N THR A 3 4.29 3.08 -8.92
CA THR A 3 5.62 3.58 -9.28
C THR A 3 5.66 4.14 -10.70
N LEU A 4 4.91 3.51 -11.62
CA LEU A 4 4.80 3.95 -13.01
C LEU A 4 4.09 5.30 -13.11
N TYR A 5 3.00 5.51 -12.36
CA TYR A 5 2.28 6.79 -12.33
C TYR A 5 3.09 7.92 -11.70
N LEU A 6 3.85 7.63 -10.64
CA LEU A 6 4.74 8.62 -10.02
C LEU A 6 5.91 9.01 -10.94
N VAL A 7 6.48 8.04 -11.67
CA VAL A 7 7.51 8.30 -12.68
C VAL A 7 6.96 9.16 -13.83
N LEU A 8 5.76 8.85 -14.33
CA LEU A 8 5.10 9.66 -15.37
C LEU A 8 4.80 11.09 -14.89
N ALA A 9 4.33 11.26 -13.64
CA ALA A 9 4.10 12.58 -13.06
C ALA A 9 5.41 13.39 -12.94
N ALA A 10 6.49 12.75 -12.47
CA ALA A 10 7.80 13.39 -12.38
C ALA A 10 8.33 13.81 -13.76
N LEU A 11 8.22 12.94 -14.77
CA LEU A 11 8.60 13.25 -16.15
C LEU A 11 7.77 14.39 -16.74
N ALA A 12 6.46 14.44 -16.46
CA ALA A 12 5.60 15.54 -16.90
C ALA A 12 5.99 16.88 -16.27
N CYS A 13 6.33 16.90 -14.97
CA CYS A 13 6.85 18.10 -14.30
C CYS A 13 8.19 18.56 -14.90
N VAL A 14 9.12 17.64 -15.17
CA VAL A 14 10.40 17.96 -15.81
C VAL A 14 10.18 18.52 -17.23
N ALA A 15 9.29 17.90 -18.01
CA ALA A 15 8.93 18.37 -19.34
C ALA A 15 8.31 19.78 -19.32
N ALA A 16 7.49 20.10 -18.30
CA ALA A 16 6.92 21.44 -18.13
C ALA A 16 7.99 22.52 -17.91
N VAL A 17 9.01 22.23 -17.10
CA VAL A 17 10.13 23.13 -16.83
C VAL A 17 10.99 23.32 -18.09
N VAL A 18 11.30 22.23 -18.79
CA VAL A 18 12.08 22.27 -20.04
C VAL A 18 11.33 23.04 -21.13
N ALA A 19 10.02 22.82 -21.28
CA ALA A 19 9.19 23.54 -22.25
C ALA A 19 9.15 25.05 -21.95
N ARG A 20 8.97 25.46 -20.68
CA ARG A 20 9.04 26.87 -20.24
C ARG A 20 10.39 27.49 -20.61
N ALA A 21 11.48 26.78 -20.33
CA ALA A 21 12.85 27.27 -20.56
C ALA A 21 13.21 27.39 -22.05
N ALA A 22 12.73 26.46 -22.89
CA ALA A 22 13.07 26.42 -24.31
C ALA A 22 12.19 27.32 -25.19
N THR A 23 10.90 27.49 -24.84
CA THR A 23 9.93 28.20 -25.72
C THR A 23 9.52 29.58 -25.23
N GLY A 24 9.81 29.94 -23.97
CA GLY A 24 9.38 31.21 -23.36
C GLY A 24 7.86 31.38 -23.27
N THR A 25 7.09 30.39 -23.69
CA THR A 25 5.65 30.48 -23.92
C THR A 25 4.90 30.07 -22.66
N PRO A 26 4.06 30.95 -22.07
CA PRO A 26 3.56 30.76 -20.70
C PRO A 26 2.46 29.69 -20.58
N TRP A 27 1.78 29.33 -21.67
CA TRP A 27 0.63 28.42 -21.63
C TRP A 27 0.99 26.93 -21.76
N LEU A 28 2.08 26.57 -22.47
CA LEU A 28 2.57 25.19 -22.58
C LEU A 28 2.88 24.53 -21.22
N PRO A 29 3.61 25.19 -20.30
CA PRO A 29 3.92 24.65 -18.98
C PRO A 29 2.67 24.42 -18.12
N LEU A 30 1.65 25.25 -18.30
CA LEU A 30 0.37 25.16 -17.59
C LEU A 30 -0.37 23.86 -17.96
N VAL A 31 -0.41 23.52 -19.25
CA VAL A 31 -1.01 22.26 -19.73
C VAL A 31 -0.23 21.05 -19.20
N ALA A 32 1.11 21.10 -19.22
CA ALA A 32 1.95 20.03 -18.72
C ALA A 32 1.78 19.82 -17.19
N LEU A 33 1.63 20.89 -16.42
CA LEU A 33 1.33 20.82 -14.98
C LEU A 33 -0.06 20.23 -14.70
N ILE A 34 -1.08 20.56 -15.49
CA ILE A 34 -2.42 19.96 -15.37
C ILE A 34 -2.34 18.45 -15.59
N ILE A 35 -1.63 18.01 -16.64
CA ILE A 35 -1.44 16.58 -16.93
C ILE A 35 -0.68 15.89 -15.79
N GLY A 36 0.40 16.50 -15.29
CA GLY A 36 1.14 16.00 -14.13
C GLY A 36 0.28 15.89 -12.87
N GLY A 37 -0.60 16.86 -12.63
CA GLY A 37 -1.57 16.84 -11.54
C GLY A 37 -2.56 15.68 -11.64
N VAL A 38 -3.09 15.39 -12.84
CA VAL A 38 -3.99 14.24 -13.06
C VAL A 38 -3.27 12.92 -12.75
N PHE A 39 -2.03 12.74 -13.22
CA PHE A 39 -1.26 11.54 -12.92
C PHE A 39 -0.95 11.39 -11.42
N LEU A 40 -0.69 12.50 -10.73
CA LEU A 40 -0.50 12.49 -9.28
C LEU A 40 -1.76 12.04 -8.54
N VAL A 41 -2.94 12.54 -8.94
CA VAL A 41 -4.23 12.12 -8.35
C VAL A 41 -4.48 10.62 -8.58
N LEU A 42 -4.20 10.11 -9.78
CA LEU A 42 -4.32 8.68 -10.08
C LEU A 42 -3.34 7.82 -9.27
N ALA A 43 -2.10 8.30 -9.09
CA ALA A 43 -1.11 7.64 -8.25
C ALA A 43 -1.56 7.59 -6.78
N LEU A 44 -2.08 8.69 -6.24
CA LEU A 44 -2.61 8.75 -4.89
C LEU A 44 -3.83 7.83 -4.73
N ARG A 45 -4.75 7.78 -5.70
CA ARG A 45 -5.88 6.85 -5.68
C ARG A 45 -5.44 5.39 -5.64
N SER A 46 -4.37 5.03 -6.35
CA SER A 46 -3.79 3.68 -6.29
C SER A 46 -3.17 3.33 -4.92
N ASN A 47 -2.93 4.32 -4.06
CA ASN A 47 -2.45 4.13 -2.69
C ASN A 47 -3.61 3.84 -1.71
N PHE A 48 -4.85 4.08 -2.12
CA PHE A 48 -6.05 3.78 -1.33
C PHE A 48 -6.68 2.43 -1.67
N GLU A 49 -6.01 1.59 -2.48
CA GLU A 49 -6.37 0.18 -2.55
C GLU A 49 -6.28 -0.38 -1.12
N PRO A 50 -7.40 -0.84 -0.54
CA PRO A 50 -7.39 -1.35 0.83
C PRO A 50 -6.37 -2.48 0.88
N ALA A 51 -5.43 -2.38 1.84
CA ALA A 51 -4.47 -3.43 2.08
C ALA A 51 -5.25 -4.73 2.25
N LYS A 52 -5.04 -5.67 1.33
CA LYS A 52 -5.79 -6.93 1.28
C LYS A 52 -5.72 -7.56 2.67
N GLU A 53 -6.88 -7.81 3.27
CA GLU A 53 -6.92 -8.51 4.54
C GLU A 53 -6.28 -9.89 4.37
N ALA A 54 -5.44 -10.28 5.33
CA ALA A 54 -4.83 -11.59 5.29
C ALA A 54 -5.88 -12.69 5.41
N THR A 55 -5.57 -13.85 4.84
CA THR A 55 -6.26 -15.10 5.07
C THR A 55 -5.34 -16.08 5.78
N PHE A 56 -5.91 -17.17 6.29
CA PHE A 56 -5.15 -18.25 6.89
C PHE A 56 -4.10 -18.87 5.95
N GLU A 57 -4.38 -18.84 4.64
CA GLU A 57 -3.50 -19.37 3.60
C GLU A 57 -2.24 -18.52 3.40
N ASP A 58 -2.31 -17.23 3.75
CA ASP A 58 -1.17 -16.31 3.68
C ASP A 58 -0.14 -16.57 4.79
N LEU A 59 -0.49 -17.35 5.82
CA LEU A 59 0.43 -17.73 6.89
C LEU A 59 1.42 -18.79 6.43
N ASP A 60 2.71 -18.49 6.57
CA ASP A 60 3.76 -19.49 6.38
C ASP A 60 3.84 -20.50 7.55
N LYS A 61 4.69 -21.52 7.39
CA LYS A 61 4.82 -22.59 8.40
C LYS A 61 5.40 -22.08 9.72
N GLU A 62 6.31 -21.11 9.68
CA GLU A 62 6.97 -20.55 10.86
C GLU A 62 6.01 -19.65 11.63
N GLN A 63 5.23 -18.82 10.92
CA GLN A 63 4.16 -17.99 11.47
C GLN A 63 3.10 -18.85 12.15
N ARG A 64 2.68 -19.96 11.53
CA ARG A 64 1.73 -20.90 12.16
C ARG A 64 2.29 -21.52 13.43
N ALA A 65 3.55 -21.94 13.42
CA ALA A 65 4.21 -22.51 14.59
C ALA A 65 4.30 -21.49 15.74
N GLU A 66 4.62 -20.23 15.43
CA GLU A 66 4.66 -19.16 16.43
C GLU A 66 3.27 -18.84 16.99
N LEU A 67 2.23 -18.78 16.15
CA LEU A 67 0.86 -18.58 16.62
C LEU A 67 0.41 -19.75 17.51
N GLN A 68 0.73 -21.00 17.14
CA GLN A 68 0.47 -22.16 17.99
C GLN A 68 1.21 -22.08 19.32
N ARG A 69 2.47 -21.62 19.32
CA ARG A 69 3.23 -21.41 20.55
C ARG A 69 2.56 -20.38 21.47
N LEU A 70 2.07 -19.27 20.91
CA LEU A 70 1.34 -18.25 21.67
C LEU A 70 0.01 -18.80 22.22
N LEU A 71 -0.72 -19.57 21.41
CA LEU A 71 -1.98 -20.20 21.82
C LEU A 71 -1.79 -21.26 22.91
N ALA A 72 -0.75 -22.09 22.79
CA ALA A 72 -0.39 -23.07 23.81
C ALA A 72 -0.07 -22.42 25.17
N ASN A 73 0.41 -21.18 25.16
CA ASN A 73 0.66 -20.38 26.36
C ASN A 73 -0.57 -19.58 26.84
N GLY A 74 -1.74 -19.76 26.23
CA GLY A 74 -2.97 -19.02 26.55
C GLY A 74 -2.97 -17.56 26.09
N GLN A 75 -2.03 -17.17 25.21
CA GLN A 75 -1.81 -15.77 24.82
C GLN A 75 -2.57 -15.40 23.53
N PHE A 76 -3.88 -15.60 23.52
CA PHE A 76 -4.72 -15.32 22.34
C PHE A 76 -4.58 -13.88 21.84
N GLY A 77 -4.65 -12.89 22.75
CA GLY A 77 -4.51 -11.48 22.38
C GLY A 77 -3.15 -11.13 21.76
N ALA A 78 -2.07 -11.79 22.20
CA ALA A 78 -0.75 -11.62 21.60
C ALA A 78 -0.68 -12.23 20.20
N ALA A 79 -1.28 -13.41 20.00
CA ALA A 79 -1.38 -14.04 18.68
C ALA A 79 -2.13 -13.16 17.66
N VAL A 80 -3.25 -12.56 18.06
CA VAL A 80 -4.01 -11.62 17.22
C VAL A 80 -3.19 -10.36 16.91
N GLY A 81 -2.51 -9.81 17.92
CA GLY A 81 -1.59 -8.68 17.73
C GLY A 81 -0.48 -9.00 16.74
N GLN A 82 0.09 -10.21 16.82
CA GLN A 82 1.16 -10.67 15.95
C GLN A 82 0.72 -10.77 14.49
N VAL A 83 -0.47 -11.31 14.21
CA VAL A 83 -1.05 -11.35 12.85
C VAL A 83 -1.18 -9.93 12.28
N ARG A 84 -1.66 -8.97 13.07
CA ARG A 84 -1.81 -7.56 12.63
C ARG A 84 -0.47 -6.85 12.40
N LEU A 85 0.59 -7.27 13.10
CA LEU A 85 1.94 -6.76 12.88
C LEU A 85 2.54 -7.26 11.56
N TRP A 86 2.36 -8.54 11.26
CA TRP A 86 2.80 -9.14 10.00
C TRP A 86 2.00 -8.63 8.80
N PHE A 87 0.68 -8.51 8.95
CA PHE A 87 -0.24 -8.11 7.89
C PHE A 87 -0.85 -6.74 8.19
N ARG A 88 -0.09 -5.69 7.86
CA ARG A 88 -0.49 -4.27 8.01
C ARG A 88 -1.65 -3.92 7.07
N GLY A 89 -2.85 -4.32 7.44
CA GLY A 89 -4.08 -4.21 6.64
C GLY A 89 -5.22 -5.05 7.16
N THR A 90 -4.90 -6.10 7.93
CA THR A 90 -5.88 -7.00 8.53
C THR A 90 -6.60 -6.33 9.69
N SER A 91 -7.93 -6.32 9.63
CA SER A 91 -8.81 -5.88 10.72
C SER A 91 -8.65 -6.74 11.97
N GLN A 92 -9.15 -6.25 13.11
CA GLN A 92 -9.10 -7.03 14.35
C GLN A 92 -9.96 -8.30 14.23
N GLU A 93 -11.19 -8.20 13.71
CA GLU A 93 -12.05 -9.37 13.55
C GLU A 93 -11.39 -10.41 12.65
N ARG A 94 -10.78 -9.99 11.55
CA ARG A 94 -10.13 -10.92 10.63
C ARG A 94 -8.89 -11.58 11.23
N ALA A 95 -8.09 -10.83 11.99
CA ALA A 95 -6.96 -11.40 12.70
C ALA A 95 -7.40 -12.42 13.76
N GLU A 96 -8.51 -12.16 14.46
CA GLU A 96 -9.11 -13.14 15.37
C GLU A 96 -9.59 -14.40 14.66
N GLU A 97 -10.26 -14.27 13.51
CA GLU A 97 -10.69 -15.41 12.69
C GLU A 97 -9.51 -16.28 12.24
N ILE A 98 -8.40 -15.66 11.84
CA ILE A 98 -7.18 -16.38 11.47
C ILE A 98 -6.66 -17.17 12.66
N VAL A 99 -6.54 -16.54 13.84
CA VAL A 99 -6.03 -17.19 15.04
C VAL A 99 -6.97 -18.30 15.53
N LYS A 100 -8.29 -18.10 15.45
CA LYS A 100 -9.30 -19.13 15.82
C LYS A 100 -9.22 -20.39 14.95
N GLN A 101 -8.72 -20.29 13.72
CA GLN A 101 -8.50 -21.47 12.86
C GLN A 101 -7.27 -22.30 13.28
N LEU A 102 -6.38 -21.76 14.14
CA LEU A 102 -5.23 -22.48 14.70
C LEU A 102 -5.50 -23.10 16.08
N ALA A 103 -6.58 -22.70 16.75
CA ALA A 103 -6.97 -23.19 18.07
C ALA A 103 -7.75 -24.50 17.97
#